data_AF-A0A132C849-F1
#
_entry.id   AF-A0A132C849-F1
#
_cell.length_a   1.000
_cell.length_b   1.000
_cell.length_c   1.000
_cell.angle_alpha   90.00
_cell.angle_beta   90.00
_cell.angle_gamma   90.00
#
_symmetry.space_group_name_H-M   'P 1'
#
loop_
_entity.id
_entity.type
_entity.pdbx_description
1 polymer ?
#
loop_
_entity_poly.entity_id
_entity_poly.type
_entity_poly.pdbx_seq_one_letter_code
_entity_poly.pdbx_strand_id
1 'polypeptide(L)'
;MSDILQAALAALADTRTLSGVDLSYADLSRRDLSGCTFDRVILRGANLSASQLDATCWLHCDLTGARVDGATLGGSNWREVALHAASLRATTGDAFAMTDADLAEATLADALWARSTFERCDLAAAQCTGAKLLRCETVDCRFEHTDFANAELERFAAMHADLSSARFDATRLTNALLTNADLRGQRFDHCDLTMTHFNGAKLSGGDFRGASLVQTMFFNADLERATLAGARGRHVRFADATLVGADLCGAAFDETDFARARLSSANARGLRARMSLFAHADCADATLAGGSFVYCDFSHAKLSRADCTDADFSHANLHAVDDRAARWDGARKTGARPTDPALAQAERWTAPER
;
A
#
# COMPACT_ATOMS: atom_id res chain seq x y z
N MET A 1 9.16 -33.18 32.94
CA MET A 1 7.86 -32.54 32.64
C MET A 1 7.30 -32.11 33.99
N SER A 2 6.98 -30.83 34.20
CA SER A 2 6.49 -30.36 35.51
C SER A 2 5.08 -30.88 35.80
N ASP A 3 4.74 -31.06 37.08
CA ASP A 3 3.41 -31.53 37.51
C ASP A 3 2.29 -30.61 36.99
N ILE A 4 2.57 -29.30 36.91
CA ILE A 4 1.66 -28.28 36.38
C ILE A 4 1.35 -28.54 34.90
N LEU A 5 2.38 -28.83 34.09
CA LEU A 5 2.19 -29.12 32.66
C LEU A 5 1.37 -30.42 32.47
N GLN A 6 1.63 -31.45 33.28
CA GLN A 6 0.86 -32.69 33.19
C GLN A 6 -0.62 -32.47 33.57
N ALA A 7 -0.88 -31.70 34.62
CA ALA A 7 -2.24 -31.33 35.02
C ALA A 7 -2.95 -30.49 33.94
N ALA A 8 -2.25 -29.51 33.35
CA ALA A 8 -2.80 -28.69 32.27
C ALA A 8 -3.13 -29.52 31.02
N LEU A 9 -2.28 -30.47 30.65
CA LEU A 9 -2.52 -31.38 29.52
C LEU A 9 -3.71 -32.31 29.78
N ALA A 10 -3.88 -32.78 31.02
CA ALA A 10 -5.05 -33.56 31.41
C ALA A 10 -6.33 -32.71 31.31
N ALA A 11 -6.30 -31.46 31.78
CA ALA A 11 -7.43 -30.53 31.65
C ALA A 11 -7.80 -30.25 30.20
N LEU A 12 -6.81 -30.01 29.32
CA LEU A 12 -7.04 -29.80 27.89
C LEU A 12 -7.60 -31.05 27.18
N ALA A 13 -7.24 -32.25 27.65
CA ALA A 13 -7.80 -33.50 27.11
C ALA A 13 -9.26 -33.72 27.53
N ASP A 14 -9.67 -33.21 28.68
CA ASP A 14 -11.01 -33.37 29.24
C ASP A 14 -11.97 -32.25 28.81
N THR A 15 -11.64 -31.01 29.15
CA THR A 15 -12.56 -29.86 29.00
C THR A 15 -12.22 -28.96 27.82
N ARG A 16 -11.10 -29.22 27.13
CA ARG A 16 -10.52 -28.34 26.09
C ARG A 16 -10.32 -26.89 26.57
N THR A 17 -10.28 -26.67 27.89
CA THR A 17 -10.22 -25.33 28.47
C THR A 17 -9.13 -25.25 29.53
N LEU A 18 -8.33 -24.19 29.49
CA LEU A 18 -7.34 -23.88 30.51
C LEU A 18 -7.51 -22.43 30.95
N SER A 19 -7.53 -22.19 32.26
CA SER A 19 -7.64 -20.83 32.78
C SER A 19 -6.70 -20.56 33.96
N GLY A 20 -6.01 -19.42 33.92
CA GLY A 20 -5.23 -18.91 35.06
C GLY A 20 -3.98 -19.72 35.44
N VAL A 21 -3.48 -20.58 34.54
CA VAL A 21 -2.31 -21.44 34.79
C VAL A 21 -1.05 -20.81 34.22
N ASP A 22 0.06 -20.96 34.94
CA ASP A 22 1.40 -20.60 34.44
C ASP A 22 2.08 -21.81 33.79
N LEU A 23 2.28 -21.71 32.48
CA LEU A 23 2.98 -22.63 31.60
C LEU A 23 4.20 -21.96 30.94
N SER A 24 4.81 -20.97 31.60
CA SER A 24 6.04 -20.34 31.11
C SER A 24 7.11 -21.39 30.83
N TYR A 25 7.78 -21.27 29.67
CA TYR A 25 8.79 -22.19 29.18
C TYR A 25 8.33 -23.65 28.97
N ALA A 26 7.02 -23.93 29.03
CA ALA A 26 6.50 -25.26 28.78
C ALA A 26 6.72 -25.69 27.32
N ASP A 27 6.92 -27.00 27.12
CA ASP A 27 6.96 -27.59 25.79
C ASP A 27 5.60 -28.15 25.38
N LEU A 28 4.92 -27.39 24.52
CA LEU A 28 3.66 -27.71 23.87
C LEU A 28 3.84 -27.98 22.37
N SER A 29 5.08 -28.13 21.91
CA SER A 29 5.37 -28.30 20.49
C SER A 29 4.72 -29.55 19.91
N ARG A 30 4.28 -29.45 18.65
CA ARG A 30 3.65 -30.54 17.87
C ARG A 30 2.36 -31.13 18.47
N ARG A 31 1.78 -30.46 19.47
CA ARG A 31 0.52 -30.91 20.06
C ARG A 31 -0.67 -30.46 19.21
N ASP A 32 -1.73 -31.27 19.25
CA ASP A 32 -3.03 -30.84 18.79
C ASP A 32 -3.76 -30.14 19.93
N LEU A 33 -3.90 -28.81 19.80
CA LEU A 33 -4.63 -27.95 20.72
C LEU A 33 -5.86 -27.34 20.03
N SER A 34 -6.27 -27.88 18.87
CA SER A 34 -7.30 -27.28 18.03
C SER A 34 -8.63 -27.16 18.77
N GLY A 35 -9.34 -26.05 18.66
CA GLY A 35 -10.62 -25.86 19.36
C GLY A 35 -10.51 -25.66 20.87
N CYS A 36 -9.31 -25.61 21.44
CA CYS A 36 -9.13 -25.33 22.87
C CYS A 36 -9.33 -23.83 23.19
N THR A 37 -9.79 -23.57 24.41
CA THR A 37 -9.89 -22.22 24.98
C THR A 37 -8.82 -22.01 26.05
N PHE A 38 -8.06 -20.93 25.93
CA PHE A 38 -7.07 -20.47 26.91
C PHE A 38 -7.50 -19.09 27.42
N ASP A 39 -7.70 -18.96 28.73
CA ASP A 39 -8.12 -17.71 29.37
C ASP A 39 -7.18 -17.33 30.51
N ARG A 40 -6.48 -16.19 30.41
CA ARG A 40 -5.49 -15.74 31.41
C ARG A 40 -4.37 -16.77 31.67
N VAL A 41 -3.93 -17.50 30.63
CA VAL A 41 -2.82 -18.45 30.73
C VAL A 41 -1.50 -17.73 30.44
N ILE A 42 -0.48 -18.00 31.27
CA ILE A 42 0.87 -17.44 31.08
C ILE A 42 1.72 -18.46 30.34
N LEU A 43 2.26 -18.09 29.18
CA LEU A 43 3.01 -18.92 28.23
C LEU A 43 4.30 -18.23 27.80
N ARG A 44 4.87 -17.39 28.67
CA ARG A 44 6.10 -16.64 28.39
C ARG A 44 7.23 -17.60 28.02
N GLY A 45 7.85 -17.38 26.87
CA GLY A 45 8.93 -18.23 26.36
C GLY A 45 8.53 -19.70 26.13
N ALA A 46 7.24 -20.04 26.14
CA ALA A 46 6.78 -21.40 25.89
C ALA A 46 7.06 -21.81 24.44
N ASN A 47 7.23 -23.11 24.23
CA ASN A 47 7.43 -23.69 22.91
C ASN A 47 6.12 -24.28 22.39
N LEU A 48 5.48 -23.61 21.43
CA LEU A 48 4.32 -24.08 20.68
C LEU A 48 4.68 -24.40 19.21
N SER A 49 5.95 -24.66 18.91
CA SER A 49 6.36 -24.86 17.52
C SER A 49 5.65 -26.07 16.90
N ALA A 50 5.16 -25.91 15.66
CA ALA A 50 4.46 -26.93 14.89
C ALA A 50 3.21 -27.54 15.58
N SER A 51 2.63 -26.85 16.56
CA SER A 51 1.33 -27.27 17.14
C SER A 51 0.17 -26.94 16.20
N GLN A 52 -0.92 -27.68 16.33
CA GLN A 52 -2.19 -27.32 15.70
C GLN A 52 -2.98 -26.42 16.66
N LEU A 53 -3.15 -25.15 16.29
CA LEU A 53 -3.90 -24.15 17.05
C LEU A 53 -5.16 -23.71 16.29
N ASP A 54 -5.61 -24.49 15.31
CA ASP A 54 -6.80 -24.17 14.53
C ASP A 54 -8.04 -24.08 15.44
N ALA A 55 -8.93 -23.12 15.18
CA ALA A 55 -10.16 -22.87 15.92
C ALA A 55 -9.97 -22.65 17.44
N THR A 56 -8.77 -22.31 17.89
CA THR A 56 -8.51 -21.98 19.30
C THR A 56 -9.07 -20.60 19.69
N CYS A 57 -9.42 -20.45 20.96
CA CYS A 57 -9.79 -19.16 21.56
C CYS A 57 -8.76 -18.77 22.61
N TRP A 58 -8.09 -17.64 22.42
CA TRP A 58 -7.12 -17.07 23.36
C TRP A 58 -7.66 -15.77 23.92
N LEU A 59 -7.80 -15.71 25.24
CA LEU A 59 -8.33 -14.56 25.95
C LEU A 59 -7.33 -14.15 27.02
N HIS A 60 -6.85 -12.91 26.97
CA HIS A 60 -6.02 -12.32 28.03
C HIS A 60 -4.75 -13.14 28.35
N CYS A 61 -4.21 -13.86 27.36
CA CYS A 61 -3.05 -14.74 27.54
C CYS A 61 -1.74 -13.99 27.31
N ASP A 62 -0.67 -14.47 27.93
CA ASP A 62 0.66 -13.89 27.76
C ASP A 62 1.61 -14.89 27.08
N LEU A 63 1.85 -14.70 25.79
CA LEU A 63 2.77 -15.46 24.95
C LEU A 63 4.06 -14.66 24.65
N THR A 64 4.43 -13.71 25.51
CA THR A 64 5.64 -12.89 25.32
C THR A 64 6.87 -13.78 25.12
N GLY A 65 7.59 -13.58 24.02
CA GLY A 65 8.78 -14.36 23.66
C GLY A 65 8.53 -15.86 23.37
N ALA A 66 7.28 -16.31 23.25
CA ALA A 66 6.97 -17.69 22.93
C ALA A 66 7.39 -18.05 21.49
N ARG A 67 7.67 -19.34 21.25
CA ARG A 67 7.97 -19.86 19.91
C ARG A 67 6.77 -20.62 19.35
N VAL A 68 6.06 -20.00 18.42
CA VAL A 68 4.88 -20.53 17.72
C VAL A 68 5.23 -20.95 16.28
N ASP A 69 6.53 -21.09 15.97
CA ASP A 69 7.04 -21.36 14.63
C ASP A 69 6.39 -22.60 13.97
N GLY A 70 5.93 -22.45 12.73
CA GLY A 70 5.34 -23.53 11.95
C GLY A 70 3.99 -24.05 12.45
N ALA A 71 3.36 -23.39 13.43
CA ALA A 71 2.03 -23.75 13.90
C ALA A 71 0.93 -23.37 12.90
N THR A 72 -0.21 -24.07 12.98
CA THR A 72 -1.44 -23.73 12.23
C THR A 72 -2.37 -22.90 13.10
N LEU A 73 -2.92 -21.81 12.54
CA LEU A 73 -3.73 -20.83 13.26
C LEU A 73 -5.16 -20.70 12.69
N GLY A 74 -5.59 -21.57 11.78
CA GLY A 74 -6.81 -21.37 10.98
C GLY A 74 -8.07 -21.23 11.84
N GLY A 75 -8.86 -20.18 11.61
CA GLY A 75 -10.10 -19.92 12.35
C GLY A 75 -9.93 -19.62 13.84
N SER A 76 -8.69 -19.42 14.32
CA SER A 76 -8.45 -19.07 15.73
C SER A 76 -8.82 -17.62 16.05
N ASN A 77 -9.04 -17.33 17.33
CA ASN A 77 -9.35 -15.99 17.83
C ASN A 77 -8.39 -15.63 18.96
N TRP A 78 -7.73 -14.48 18.82
CA TRP A 78 -6.74 -13.96 19.77
C TRP A 78 -7.19 -12.59 20.27
N ARG A 79 -7.72 -12.55 21.49
CA ARG A 79 -8.20 -11.33 22.10
C ARG A 79 -7.37 -10.93 23.30
N GLU A 80 -6.84 -9.72 23.26
CA GLU A 80 -6.04 -9.14 24.35
C GLU A 80 -4.86 -10.06 24.70
N VAL A 81 -4.17 -10.58 23.68
CA VAL A 81 -3.05 -11.50 23.83
C VAL A 81 -1.73 -10.75 23.66
N ALA A 82 -0.81 -10.93 24.60
CA ALA A 82 0.55 -10.46 24.45
C ALA A 82 1.38 -11.46 23.63
N LEU A 83 1.85 -11.04 22.46
CA LEU A 83 2.77 -11.76 21.56
C LEU A 83 4.08 -10.96 21.37
N HIS A 84 4.37 -10.00 22.26
CA HIS A 84 5.57 -9.18 22.18
C HIS A 84 6.82 -10.06 22.06
N ALA A 85 7.66 -9.78 21.07
CA ALA A 85 8.88 -10.52 20.73
C ALA A 85 8.67 -12.04 20.50
N ALA A 86 7.43 -12.51 20.28
CA ALA A 86 7.15 -13.90 19.96
C ALA A 86 7.65 -14.25 18.55
N SER A 87 8.02 -15.51 18.36
CA SER A 87 8.39 -16.04 17.04
C SER A 87 7.19 -16.79 16.45
N LEU A 88 6.67 -16.29 15.33
CA LEU A 88 5.58 -16.87 14.55
C LEU A 88 6.06 -17.25 13.14
N ARG A 89 7.35 -17.63 13.01
CA ARG A 89 7.99 -17.90 11.72
C ARG A 89 7.29 -19.05 11.02
N ALA A 90 7.09 -18.93 9.71
CA ALA A 90 6.48 -19.96 8.87
C ALA A 90 5.14 -20.51 9.41
N THR A 91 4.41 -19.73 10.23
CA THR A 91 3.05 -20.09 10.64
C THR A 91 2.12 -20.03 9.45
N THR A 92 1.11 -20.89 9.45
CA THR A 92 0.07 -20.88 8.43
C THR A 92 -1.28 -20.63 9.06
N GLY A 93 -2.11 -19.79 8.48
CA GLY A 93 -3.42 -19.49 9.02
C GLY A 93 -4.38 -19.02 7.95
N ASP A 94 -5.63 -19.45 8.06
CA ASP A 94 -6.72 -18.95 7.25
C ASP A 94 -7.87 -18.46 8.14
N ALA A 95 -8.42 -17.30 7.84
CA ALA A 95 -9.61 -16.76 8.51
C ALA A 95 -9.51 -16.69 10.04
N PHE A 96 -8.33 -16.39 10.59
CA PHE A 96 -8.19 -16.12 12.02
C PHE A 96 -8.33 -14.62 12.32
N ALA A 97 -8.63 -14.30 13.58
CA ALA A 97 -8.79 -12.93 14.03
C ALA A 97 -7.89 -12.63 15.23
N MET A 98 -7.27 -11.45 15.20
CA MET A 98 -6.58 -10.87 16.35
C MET A 98 -7.22 -9.52 16.68
N THR A 99 -7.53 -9.32 17.96
CA THR A 99 -8.17 -8.10 18.46
C THR A 99 -7.47 -7.66 19.73
N ASP A 100 -7.03 -6.40 19.77
CA ASP A 100 -6.29 -5.84 20.91
C ASP A 100 -5.02 -6.67 21.25
N ALA A 101 -4.38 -7.29 20.25
CA ALA A 101 -3.19 -8.11 20.42
C ALA A 101 -1.90 -7.28 20.28
N ASP A 102 -0.90 -7.57 21.10
CA ASP A 102 0.42 -6.95 21.04
C ASP A 102 1.39 -7.87 20.29
N LEU A 103 1.69 -7.57 19.02
CA LEU A 103 2.70 -8.24 18.20
C LEU A 103 3.96 -7.38 18.05
N ALA A 104 4.21 -6.42 18.95
CA ALA A 104 5.40 -5.59 18.85
C ALA A 104 6.67 -6.46 18.89
N GLU A 105 7.61 -6.19 18.00
CA GLU A 105 8.85 -6.96 17.82
C GLU A 105 8.67 -8.44 17.45
N ALA A 106 7.44 -8.89 17.16
CA ALA A 106 7.19 -10.27 16.79
C ALA A 106 7.84 -10.61 15.44
N THR A 107 8.35 -11.84 15.31
CA THR A 107 8.91 -12.33 14.05
C THR A 107 7.87 -13.13 13.27
N LEU A 108 7.48 -12.61 12.12
CA LEU A 108 6.47 -13.15 11.20
C LEU A 108 7.09 -13.66 9.90
N ALA A 109 8.42 -13.85 9.89
CA ALA A 109 9.15 -14.22 8.70
C ALA A 109 8.60 -15.50 8.07
N ASP A 110 8.38 -15.45 6.75
CA ASP A 110 7.82 -16.53 5.94
C ASP A 110 6.43 -17.05 6.38
N ALA A 111 5.70 -16.31 7.22
CA ALA A 111 4.33 -16.65 7.58
C ALA A 111 3.41 -16.61 6.36
N LEU A 112 2.44 -17.52 6.29
CA LEU A 112 1.42 -17.57 5.24
C LEU A 112 0.05 -17.41 5.87
N TRP A 113 -0.44 -16.18 5.84
CA TRP A 113 -1.72 -15.81 6.43
C TRP A 113 -2.69 -15.38 5.36
N ALA A 114 -3.89 -15.96 5.39
CA ALA A 114 -4.94 -15.68 4.42
C ALA A 114 -6.22 -15.25 5.12
N ARG A 115 -6.94 -14.28 4.54
CA ARG A 115 -8.30 -13.87 4.97
C ARG A 115 -8.42 -13.53 6.47
N SER A 116 -7.34 -13.07 7.08
CA SER A 116 -7.24 -12.89 8.53
C SER A 116 -7.37 -11.42 8.91
N THR A 117 -7.96 -11.13 10.07
CA THR A 117 -8.28 -9.77 10.50
C THR A 117 -7.48 -9.35 11.72
N PHE A 118 -7.00 -8.11 11.73
CA PHE A 118 -6.30 -7.49 12.84
C PHE A 118 -7.04 -6.21 13.21
N GLU A 119 -7.49 -6.12 14.45
CA GLU A 119 -8.21 -4.96 14.95
C GLU A 119 -7.51 -4.43 16.21
N ARG A 120 -7.15 -3.15 16.21
CA ARG A 120 -6.41 -2.52 17.33
C ARG A 120 -5.16 -3.29 17.75
N CYS A 121 -4.48 -3.92 16.79
CA CYS A 121 -3.27 -4.68 17.05
C CYS A 121 -2.04 -3.78 16.95
N ASP A 122 -1.03 -4.09 17.75
CA ASP A 122 0.27 -3.43 17.69
C ASP A 122 1.26 -4.30 16.91
N LEU A 123 1.73 -3.84 15.75
CA LEU A 123 2.77 -4.49 14.96
C LEU A 123 4.07 -3.66 14.92
N ALA A 124 4.28 -2.77 15.89
CA ALA A 124 5.47 -1.94 15.94
C ALA A 124 6.75 -2.80 15.93
N ALA A 125 7.69 -2.49 15.04
CA ALA A 125 8.93 -3.23 14.82
C ALA A 125 8.76 -4.73 14.51
N ALA A 126 7.57 -5.18 14.14
CA ALA A 126 7.34 -6.56 13.73
C ALA A 126 8.10 -6.86 12.42
N GLN A 127 8.63 -8.08 12.32
CA GLN A 127 9.46 -8.52 11.20
C GLN A 127 8.65 -9.43 10.28
N CYS A 128 8.07 -8.87 9.22
CA CYS A 128 7.26 -9.58 8.22
C CYS A 128 8.06 -9.96 6.96
N THR A 129 9.39 -10.10 7.07
CA THR A 129 10.23 -10.38 5.90
C THR A 129 9.82 -11.68 5.22
N GLY A 130 9.52 -11.62 3.91
CA GLY A 130 9.08 -12.79 3.14
C GLY A 130 7.67 -13.32 3.49
N ALA A 131 6.96 -12.68 4.43
CA ALA A 131 5.61 -13.08 4.81
C ALA A 131 4.63 -12.88 3.65
N LYS A 132 3.61 -13.74 3.58
CA LYS A 132 2.51 -13.68 2.64
C LYS A 132 1.24 -13.35 3.42
N LEU A 133 0.83 -12.09 3.38
CA LEU A 133 -0.36 -11.57 4.05
C LEU A 133 -1.45 -11.34 3.00
N LEU A 134 -2.18 -12.40 2.68
CA LEU A 134 -3.08 -12.47 1.54
C LEU A 134 -4.51 -12.19 1.98
N ARG A 135 -5.11 -11.09 1.50
CA ARG A 135 -6.47 -10.67 1.88
C ARG A 135 -6.59 -10.45 3.39
N CYS A 136 -5.53 -9.98 4.02
CA CYS A 136 -5.56 -9.61 5.42
C CYS A 136 -6.10 -8.19 5.56
N GLU A 137 -6.96 -7.99 6.55
CA GLU A 137 -7.58 -6.70 6.83
C GLU A 137 -7.07 -6.19 8.18
N THR A 138 -6.71 -4.92 8.22
CA THR A 138 -6.21 -4.27 9.42
C THR A 138 -7.03 -3.02 9.70
N VAL A 139 -7.44 -2.85 10.96
CA VAL A 139 -8.25 -1.73 11.44
C VAL A 139 -7.59 -1.20 12.70
N ASP A 140 -7.32 0.09 12.73
CA ASP A 140 -6.70 0.79 13.88
C ASP A 140 -5.42 0.12 14.39
N CYS A 141 -4.63 -0.48 13.49
CA CYS A 141 -3.37 -1.14 13.82
C CYS A 141 -2.18 -0.18 13.76
N ARG A 142 -1.16 -0.45 14.57
CA ARG A 142 0.10 0.31 14.58
C ARG A 142 1.18 -0.42 13.78
N PHE A 143 1.85 0.28 12.85
CA PHE A 143 2.89 -0.28 11.98
C PHE A 143 4.24 0.45 12.09
N GLU A 144 4.49 1.13 13.21
CA GLU A 144 5.72 1.88 13.40
C GLU A 144 6.93 0.98 13.22
N HIS A 145 7.81 1.30 12.27
CA HIS A 145 9.00 0.50 11.97
C HIS A 145 8.74 -0.97 11.59
N THR A 146 7.52 -1.34 11.21
CA THR A 146 7.23 -2.70 10.73
C THR A 146 7.98 -2.97 9.44
N ASP A 147 8.61 -4.15 9.36
CA ASP A 147 9.40 -4.54 8.21
C ASP A 147 8.63 -5.49 7.29
N PHE A 148 8.16 -4.98 6.15
CA PHE A 148 7.51 -5.75 5.08
C PHE A 148 8.47 -6.11 3.93
N ALA A 149 9.79 -5.99 4.10
CA ALA A 149 10.74 -6.25 3.02
C ALA A 149 10.55 -7.67 2.44
N ASN A 150 10.51 -7.78 1.11
CA ASN A 150 10.25 -9.03 0.36
C ASN A 150 8.90 -9.71 0.66
N ALA A 151 7.98 -9.06 1.39
CA ALA A 151 6.65 -9.61 1.68
C ALA A 151 5.74 -9.59 0.43
N GLU A 152 4.72 -10.45 0.45
CA GLU A 152 3.60 -10.44 -0.50
C GLU A 152 2.33 -9.99 0.23
N LEU A 153 1.88 -8.78 -0.09
CA LEU A 153 0.73 -8.12 0.51
C LEU A 153 -0.44 -8.06 -0.50
N GLU A 154 -0.84 -9.22 -1.02
CA GLU A 154 -1.94 -9.29 -1.99
C GLU A 154 -3.26 -8.95 -1.30
N ARG A 155 -3.99 -7.93 -1.79
CA ARG A 155 -5.27 -7.51 -1.20
C ARG A 155 -5.18 -7.20 0.29
N PHE A 156 -4.01 -6.80 0.75
CA PHE A 156 -3.80 -6.32 2.12
C PHE A 156 -4.48 -4.97 2.31
N ALA A 157 -5.27 -4.81 3.37
CA ALA A 157 -5.96 -3.56 3.67
C ALA A 157 -5.42 -2.91 4.95
N ALA A 158 -4.89 -1.70 4.81
CA ALA A 158 -4.42 -0.84 5.89
C ALA A 158 -4.84 0.61 5.61
N MET A 159 -6.15 0.80 5.47
CA MET A 159 -6.73 2.11 5.19
C MET A 159 -6.53 3.03 6.39
N HIS A 160 -6.22 4.31 6.16
CA HIS A 160 -5.95 5.31 7.20
C HIS A 160 -4.74 5.02 8.12
N ALA A 161 -3.97 3.97 7.86
CA ALA A 161 -2.84 3.60 8.70
C ALA A 161 -1.66 4.58 8.54
N ASP A 162 -0.91 4.76 9.63
CA ASP A 162 0.43 5.36 9.55
C ASP A 162 1.44 4.26 9.19
N LEU A 163 1.98 4.38 7.98
CA LEU A 163 2.99 3.50 7.39
C LEU A 163 4.24 4.29 7.01
N SER A 164 4.40 5.51 7.54
CA SER A 164 5.47 6.46 7.18
C SER A 164 6.86 6.05 7.69
N SER A 165 6.91 5.07 8.60
CA SER A 165 8.14 4.49 9.13
C SER A 165 8.30 3.00 8.83
N ALA A 166 7.34 2.40 8.15
CA ALA A 166 7.39 0.99 7.74
C ALA A 166 8.42 0.79 6.61
N ARG A 167 8.80 -0.45 6.33
CA ARG A 167 9.76 -0.79 5.27
C ARG A 167 9.12 -1.66 4.19
N PHE A 168 9.25 -1.26 2.91
CA PHE A 168 8.65 -1.97 1.76
C PHE A 168 9.68 -2.39 0.69
N ASP A 169 10.96 -2.52 1.02
CA ASP A 169 11.99 -2.92 0.05
C ASP A 169 11.63 -4.24 -0.64
N ALA A 170 11.54 -4.22 -1.98
CA ALA A 170 11.18 -5.37 -2.81
C ALA A 170 9.84 -6.05 -2.43
N THR A 171 8.90 -5.31 -1.82
CA THR A 171 7.58 -5.81 -1.46
C THR A 171 6.66 -5.87 -2.69
N ARG A 172 5.82 -6.90 -2.77
CA ARG A 172 4.71 -6.97 -3.72
C ARG A 172 3.41 -6.53 -3.03
N LEU A 173 2.85 -5.39 -3.44
CA LEU A 173 1.63 -4.80 -2.88
C LEU A 173 0.44 -4.93 -3.84
N THR A 174 0.32 -6.07 -4.54
CA THR A 174 -0.69 -6.22 -5.60
C THR A 174 -2.11 -6.15 -5.07
N ASN A 175 -2.91 -5.25 -5.65
CA ASN A 175 -4.31 -5.03 -5.27
C ASN A 175 -4.50 -4.63 -3.79
N ALA A 176 -3.48 -4.06 -3.14
CA ALA A 176 -3.55 -3.59 -1.76
C ALA A 176 -4.42 -2.33 -1.62
N LEU A 177 -5.03 -2.15 -0.45
CA LEU A 177 -5.91 -1.03 -0.11
C LEU A 177 -5.23 -0.14 0.94
N LEU A 178 -4.60 0.94 0.48
CA LEU A 178 -3.85 1.91 1.27
C LEU A 178 -4.49 3.32 1.17
N THR A 179 -5.81 3.34 1.01
CA THR A 179 -6.61 4.58 0.94
C THR A 179 -6.38 5.42 2.18
N ASN A 180 -6.10 6.72 2.00
CA ASN A 180 -5.82 7.70 3.05
C ASN A 180 -4.66 7.34 4.01
N ALA A 181 -3.80 6.38 3.66
CA ALA A 181 -2.65 6.02 4.48
C ALA A 181 -1.57 7.12 4.47
N ASP A 182 -0.80 7.21 5.56
CA ASP A 182 0.40 8.05 5.63
C ASP A 182 1.62 7.23 5.20
N LEU A 183 2.22 7.59 4.06
CA LEU A 183 3.30 6.88 3.38
C LEU A 183 4.37 7.90 2.92
N ARG A 184 4.49 9.03 3.61
CA ARG A 184 5.43 10.10 3.26
C ARG A 184 6.87 9.59 3.33
N GLY A 185 7.67 9.91 2.31
CA GLY A 185 9.08 9.52 2.22
C GLY A 185 9.33 8.03 2.01
N GLN A 186 8.29 7.21 1.82
CA GLN A 186 8.44 5.77 1.67
C GLN A 186 9.19 5.38 0.40
N ARG A 187 9.91 4.25 0.49
CA ARG A 187 10.64 3.67 -0.62
C ARG A 187 9.88 2.49 -1.21
N PHE A 188 9.47 2.66 -2.45
CA PHE A 188 8.83 1.66 -3.31
C PHE A 188 9.66 1.39 -4.57
N ASP A 189 10.96 1.70 -4.54
CA ASP A 189 11.83 1.48 -5.69
C ASP A 189 11.82 -0.01 -6.09
N HIS A 190 11.53 -0.26 -7.36
CA HIS A 190 11.35 -1.59 -7.94
C HIS A 190 10.23 -2.47 -7.35
N CYS A 191 9.33 -1.92 -6.54
CA CYS A 191 8.17 -2.65 -6.04
C CYS A 191 7.14 -2.92 -7.14
N ASP A 192 6.38 -4.00 -6.96
CA ASP A 192 5.18 -4.28 -7.76
C ASP A 192 3.95 -3.77 -7.01
N LEU A 193 3.42 -2.66 -7.51
CA LEU A 193 2.26 -1.96 -6.96
C LEU A 193 1.03 -2.16 -7.85
N THR A 194 1.02 -3.18 -8.72
CA THR A 194 -0.08 -3.41 -9.67
C THR A 194 -1.44 -3.44 -8.97
N MET A 195 -2.39 -2.63 -9.45
CA MET A 195 -3.74 -2.47 -8.90
C MET A 195 -3.79 -1.94 -7.44
N THR A 196 -2.72 -1.34 -6.91
CA THR A 196 -2.75 -0.76 -5.55
C THR A 196 -3.62 0.49 -5.50
N HIS A 197 -4.37 0.66 -4.41
CA HIS A 197 -5.19 1.85 -4.16
C HIS A 197 -4.50 2.75 -3.14
N PHE A 198 -3.99 3.89 -3.61
CA PHE A 198 -3.42 4.98 -2.82
C PHE A 198 -4.35 6.22 -2.81
N ASN A 199 -5.65 6.04 -3.01
CA ASN A 199 -6.58 7.17 -3.10
C ASN A 199 -6.52 8.01 -1.80
N GLY A 200 -6.29 9.32 -1.92
CA GLY A 200 -6.13 10.23 -0.79
C GLY A 200 -4.90 9.98 0.10
N ALA A 201 -3.99 9.06 -0.27
CA ALA A 201 -2.81 8.77 0.52
C ALA A 201 -1.81 9.93 0.52
N LYS A 202 -1.03 10.04 1.59
CA LYS A 202 0.10 10.98 1.69
C LYS A 202 1.37 10.27 1.25
N LEU A 203 1.91 10.67 0.11
CA LEU A 203 3.07 10.05 -0.56
C LEU A 203 4.15 11.09 -0.89
N SER A 204 4.10 12.28 -0.27
CA SER A 204 5.07 13.34 -0.53
C SER A 204 6.50 12.86 -0.25
N GLY A 205 7.39 13.12 -1.20
CA GLY A 205 8.78 12.65 -1.17
C GLY A 205 8.98 11.14 -1.36
N GLY A 206 7.93 10.37 -1.68
CA GLY A 206 8.04 8.92 -1.91
C GLY A 206 8.90 8.58 -3.14
N ASP A 207 9.59 7.44 -3.08
CA ASP A 207 10.45 6.93 -4.15
C ASP A 207 9.78 5.74 -4.85
N PHE A 208 9.41 5.92 -6.11
CA PHE A 208 8.78 4.92 -6.99
C PHE A 208 9.67 4.55 -8.18
N ARG A 209 10.98 4.81 -8.10
CA ARG A 209 11.90 4.56 -9.23
C ARG A 209 11.78 3.13 -9.74
N GLY A 210 11.50 2.99 -11.03
CA GLY A 210 11.37 1.69 -11.68
C GLY A 210 10.21 0.80 -11.19
N ALA A 211 9.31 1.30 -10.34
CA ALA A 211 8.17 0.55 -9.84
C ALA A 211 7.18 0.18 -10.97
N SER A 212 6.48 -0.95 -10.79
CA SER A 212 5.32 -1.30 -11.62
C SER A 212 4.06 -0.68 -11.02
N LEU A 213 3.41 0.19 -11.78
CA LEU A 213 2.24 0.96 -11.38
C LEU A 213 1.00 0.62 -12.23
N VAL A 214 0.98 -0.55 -12.88
CA VAL A 214 -0.13 -0.96 -13.75
C VAL A 214 -1.46 -0.90 -12.99
N GLN A 215 -2.45 -0.17 -13.50
CA GLN A 215 -3.77 0.02 -12.88
C GLN A 215 -3.74 0.57 -11.44
N THR A 216 -2.64 1.24 -11.04
CA THR A 216 -2.55 1.84 -9.70
C THR A 216 -3.40 3.11 -9.62
N MET A 217 -4.07 3.29 -8.48
CA MET A 217 -4.94 4.45 -8.25
C MET A 217 -4.29 5.42 -7.25
N PHE A 218 -4.07 6.66 -7.69
CA PHE A 218 -3.56 7.78 -6.91
C PHE A 218 -4.59 8.93 -6.85
N PHE A 219 -5.88 8.64 -6.97
CA PHE A 219 -6.91 9.68 -7.00
C PHE A 219 -6.86 10.53 -5.72
N ASN A 220 -6.79 11.86 -5.85
CA ASN A 220 -6.60 12.79 -4.72
C ASN A 220 -5.34 12.55 -3.85
N ALA A 221 -4.36 11.76 -4.29
CA ALA A 221 -3.16 11.49 -3.51
C ALA A 221 -2.19 12.69 -3.50
N ASP A 222 -1.42 12.84 -2.43
CA ASP A 222 -0.31 13.79 -2.34
C ASP A 222 1.00 13.11 -2.73
N LEU A 223 1.51 13.39 -3.93
CA LEU A 223 2.80 12.95 -4.45
C LEU A 223 3.76 14.15 -4.63
N GLU A 224 3.61 15.23 -3.83
CA GLU A 224 4.52 16.38 -3.92
C GLU A 224 5.98 15.90 -3.78
N ARG A 225 6.84 16.30 -4.74
CA ARG A 225 8.26 15.92 -4.81
C ARG A 225 8.54 14.42 -4.79
N ALA A 226 7.56 13.58 -5.14
CA ALA A 226 7.79 12.14 -5.31
C ALA A 226 8.71 11.88 -6.51
N THR A 227 9.49 10.80 -6.45
CA THR A 227 10.37 10.36 -7.54
C THR A 227 9.73 9.18 -8.27
N LEU A 228 9.18 9.41 -9.46
CA LEU A 228 8.62 8.39 -10.36
C LEU A 228 9.52 8.12 -11.58
N ALA A 229 10.78 8.54 -11.54
CA ALA A 229 11.70 8.40 -12.66
C ALA A 229 11.82 6.94 -13.12
N GLY A 230 11.59 6.70 -14.41
CA GLY A 230 11.60 5.37 -15.01
C GLY A 230 10.53 4.39 -14.52
N ALA A 231 9.58 4.83 -13.68
CA ALA A 231 8.42 4.02 -13.29
C ALA A 231 7.56 3.67 -14.53
N ARG A 232 6.87 2.54 -14.48
CA ARG A 232 6.09 2.02 -15.62
C ARG A 232 4.70 1.62 -15.20
N GLY A 233 3.69 2.04 -15.96
CA GLY A 233 2.32 1.64 -15.76
C GLY A 233 1.46 1.93 -16.99
N ARG A 234 0.32 1.26 -17.07
CA ARG A 234 -0.78 1.62 -17.95
C ARG A 234 -2.05 1.72 -17.13
N HIS A 235 -3.00 2.54 -17.55
CA HIS A 235 -4.25 2.75 -16.81
C HIS A 235 -4.02 3.22 -15.37
N VAL A 236 -2.95 3.95 -15.14
CA VAL A 236 -2.70 4.60 -13.84
C VAL A 236 -3.71 5.74 -13.69
N ARG A 237 -4.16 6.01 -12.46
CA ARG A 237 -5.08 7.13 -12.20
C ARG A 237 -4.48 8.14 -11.25
N PHE A 238 -3.93 9.21 -11.82
CA PHE A 238 -3.47 10.42 -11.13
C PHE A 238 -4.52 11.53 -11.11
N ALA A 239 -5.77 11.25 -11.47
CA ALA A 239 -6.82 12.27 -11.49
C ALA A 239 -6.93 12.97 -10.13
N ASP A 240 -6.94 14.30 -10.15
CA ASP A 240 -6.93 15.18 -8.96
C ASP A 240 -5.73 15.00 -8.00
N ALA A 241 -4.71 14.23 -8.38
CA ALA A 241 -3.51 14.03 -7.57
C ALA A 241 -2.60 15.26 -7.58
N THR A 242 -1.77 15.38 -6.54
CA THR A 242 -0.77 16.45 -6.42
C THR A 242 0.60 15.91 -6.75
N LEU A 243 1.19 16.33 -7.85
CA LEU A 243 2.53 15.95 -8.32
C LEU A 243 3.46 17.18 -8.44
N VAL A 244 3.24 18.20 -7.62
CA VAL A 244 4.01 19.44 -7.66
C VAL A 244 5.48 19.13 -7.42
N GLY A 245 6.35 19.55 -8.34
CA GLY A 245 7.79 19.27 -8.27
C GLY A 245 8.19 17.79 -8.31
N ALA A 246 7.28 16.88 -8.67
CA ALA A 246 7.59 15.46 -8.79
C ALA A 246 8.55 15.20 -9.96
N ASP A 247 9.38 14.17 -9.85
CA ASP A 247 10.27 13.71 -10.92
C ASP A 247 9.67 12.53 -11.68
N LEU A 248 9.16 12.78 -12.88
CA LEU A 248 8.63 11.80 -13.81
C LEU A 248 9.59 11.53 -14.99
N CYS A 249 10.89 11.86 -14.86
CA CYS A 249 11.86 11.75 -15.94
C CYS A 249 11.89 10.32 -16.52
N GLY A 250 11.64 10.22 -17.83
CA GLY A 250 11.65 8.95 -18.57
C GLY A 250 10.61 7.92 -18.13
N ALA A 251 9.64 8.29 -17.29
CA ALA A 251 8.55 7.40 -16.89
C ALA A 251 7.68 7.01 -18.10
N ALA A 252 7.00 5.86 -17.99
CA ALA A 252 6.09 5.36 -19.02
C ALA A 252 4.71 5.12 -18.43
N PHE A 253 3.79 6.01 -18.75
CA PHE A 253 2.40 6.07 -18.30
C PHE A 253 1.46 6.20 -19.49
N ASP A 254 1.56 5.30 -20.46
CA ASP A 254 0.60 5.26 -21.57
C ASP A 254 -0.81 4.94 -21.04
N GLU A 255 -1.85 5.46 -21.69
CA GLU A 255 -3.27 5.22 -21.35
C GLU A 255 -3.60 5.56 -19.89
N THR A 256 -3.02 6.65 -19.38
CA THR A 256 -3.12 7.09 -17.98
C THR A 256 -4.04 8.29 -17.83
N ASP A 257 -4.68 8.40 -16.68
CA ASP A 257 -5.54 9.53 -16.33
C ASP A 257 -4.80 10.52 -15.43
N PHE A 258 -4.42 11.67 -15.98
CA PHE A 258 -3.89 12.85 -15.28
C PHE A 258 -4.92 13.99 -15.23
N ALA A 259 -6.22 13.74 -15.45
CA ALA A 259 -7.21 14.80 -15.47
C ALA A 259 -7.22 15.57 -14.14
N ARG A 260 -7.17 16.91 -14.20
CA ARG A 260 -7.08 17.81 -13.03
C ARG A 260 -5.87 17.58 -12.10
N ALA A 261 -4.88 16.78 -12.51
CA ALA A 261 -3.66 16.59 -11.72
C ALA A 261 -2.87 17.90 -11.62
N ARG A 262 -2.23 18.14 -10.47
CA ARG A 262 -1.35 19.30 -10.25
C ARG A 262 0.10 18.90 -10.48
N LEU A 263 0.62 19.16 -11.67
CA LEU A 263 1.97 18.85 -12.15
C LEU A 263 2.88 20.10 -12.21
N SER A 264 2.54 21.18 -11.50
CA SER A 264 3.31 22.42 -11.60
C SER A 264 4.75 22.21 -11.14
N SER A 265 5.70 22.76 -11.91
CA SER A 265 7.15 22.56 -11.72
C SER A 265 7.63 21.09 -11.76
N ALA A 266 6.80 20.14 -12.20
CA ALA A 266 7.22 18.74 -12.29
C ALA A 266 8.27 18.53 -13.40
N ASN A 267 9.21 17.62 -13.18
CA ASN A 267 10.17 17.19 -14.20
C ASN A 267 9.63 15.97 -14.94
N ALA A 268 8.97 16.17 -16.08
CA ALA A 268 8.44 15.10 -16.94
C ALA A 268 9.22 14.99 -18.26
N ARG A 269 10.52 15.30 -18.24
CA ARG A 269 11.40 15.15 -19.41
C ARG A 269 11.36 13.71 -19.92
N GLY A 270 11.07 13.53 -21.20
CA GLY A 270 11.00 12.22 -21.84
C GLY A 270 9.87 11.32 -21.34
N LEU A 271 8.88 11.86 -20.62
CA LEU A 271 7.68 11.12 -20.21
C LEU A 271 6.98 10.53 -21.44
N ARG A 272 6.64 9.24 -21.39
CA ARG A 272 5.76 8.59 -22.38
C ARG A 272 4.37 8.49 -21.78
N ALA A 273 3.40 9.20 -22.37
CA ALA A 273 2.03 9.22 -21.87
C ALA A 273 1.02 9.14 -23.03
N ARG A 274 1.26 8.29 -24.04
CA ARG A 274 0.39 8.22 -25.23
C ARG A 274 -1.03 7.86 -24.82
N MET A 275 -2.02 8.42 -25.51
CA MET A 275 -3.46 8.17 -25.26
C MET A 275 -3.88 8.47 -23.81
N SER A 276 -3.23 9.43 -23.15
CA SER A 276 -3.54 9.81 -21.77
C SER A 276 -4.43 11.05 -21.68
N LEU A 277 -5.10 11.21 -20.55
CA LEU A 277 -5.95 12.35 -20.25
C LEU A 277 -5.17 13.35 -19.40
N PHE A 278 -5.05 14.59 -19.87
CA PHE A 278 -4.51 15.75 -19.14
C PHE A 278 -5.55 16.87 -19.04
N ALA A 279 -6.83 16.56 -19.25
CA ALA A 279 -7.90 17.55 -19.25
C ALA A 279 -7.90 18.32 -17.92
N HIS A 280 -7.83 19.65 -18.00
CA HIS A 280 -7.72 20.56 -16.85
C HIS A 280 -6.49 20.35 -15.94
N ALA A 281 -5.47 19.61 -16.38
CA ALA A 281 -4.24 19.44 -15.60
C ALA A 281 -3.47 20.77 -15.47
N ASP A 282 -2.83 20.98 -14.33
CA ASP A 282 -1.96 22.12 -14.08
C ASP A 282 -0.49 21.73 -14.29
N CYS A 283 0.05 21.99 -15.47
CA CYS A 283 1.45 21.74 -15.79
C CYS A 283 2.26 23.05 -15.90
N ALA A 284 1.84 24.11 -15.18
CA ALA A 284 2.58 25.37 -15.19
C ALA A 284 4.02 25.17 -14.72
N ASP A 285 4.99 25.76 -15.43
CA ASP A 285 6.43 25.62 -15.16
C ASP A 285 6.98 24.18 -15.24
N ALA A 286 6.19 23.20 -15.69
CA ALA A 286 6.65 21.82 -15.83
C ALA A 286 7.63 21.65 -16.99
N THR A 287 8.58 20.71 -16.86
CA THR A 287 9.44 20.29 -17.96
C THR A 287 8.82 19.10 -18.67
N LEU A 288 8.27 19.29 -19.85
CA LEU A 288 7.70 18.24 -20.72
C LEU A 288 8.65 17.84 -21.87
N ALA A 289 9.87 18.40 -21.88
CA ALA A 289 10.79 18.33 -23.01
C ALA A 289 11.10 16.89 -23.46
N GLY A 290 11.02 16.65 -24.77
CA GLY A 290 11.22 15.33 -25.39
C GLY A 290 10.17 14.27 -25.00
N GLY A 291 9.10 14.66 -24.32
CA GLY A 291 7.99 13.75 -23.95
C GLY A 291 7.14 13.34 -25.15
N SER A 292 6.41 12.23 -25.01
CA SER A 292 5.49 11.71 -26.03
C SER A 292 4.05 11.77 -25.50
N PHE A 293 3.29 12.72 -26.03
CA PHE A 293 1.90 13.05 -25.70
C PHE A 293 0.96 12.80 -26.89
N VAL A 294 1.30 11.83 -27.74
CA VAL A 294 0.51 11.47 -28.93
C VAL A 294 -0.90 11.02 -28.52
N TYR A 295 -1.92 11.55 -29.19
CA TYR A 295 -3.34 11.30 -28.89
C TYR A 295 -3.79 11.69 -27.47
N CYS A 296 -3.04 12.53 -26.76
CA CYS A 296 -3.46 12.98 -25.43
C CYS A 296 -4.59 14.01 -25.50
N ASP A 297 -5.40 14.06 -24.44
CA ASP A 297 -6.35 15.15 -24.24
C ASP A 297 -5.80 16.19 -23.26
N PHE A 298 -5.34 17.34 -23.76
CA PHE A 298 -4.89 18.48 -22.96
C PHE A 298 -5.97 19.56 -22.86
N SER A 299 -7.24 19.27 -23.18
CA SER A 299 -8.27 20.29 -23.15
C SER A 299 -8.30 21.03 -21.80
N HIS A 300 -8.29 22.37 -21.86
CA HIS A 300 -8.28 23.24 -20.69
C HIS A 300 -7.07 23.10 -19.75
N ALA A 301 -6.01 22.41 -20.16
CA ALA A 301 -4.79 22.28 -19.36
C ALA A 301 -4.02 23.61 -19.29
N LYS A 302 -3.29 23.81 -18.18
CA LYS A 302 -2.36 24.93 -18.02
C LYS A 302 -0.95 24.47 -18.37
N LEU A 303 -0.38 25.06 -19.41
CA LEU A 303 1.01 24.89 -19.84
C LEU A 303 1.81 26.20 -19.69
N SER A 304 1.32 27.17 -18.91
CA SER A 304 1.98 28.47 -18.80
C SER A 304 3.43 28.31 -18.33
N ARG A 305 4.39 28.85 -19.08
CA ARG A 305 5.85 28.70 -18.85
C ARG A 305 6.38 27.26 -18.87
N ALA A 306 5.59 26.28 -19.32
CA ALA A 306 6.07 24.91 -19.47
C ALA A 306 7.15 24.81 -20.57
N ASP A 307 8.10 23.89 -20.38
CA ASP A 307 9.08 23.55 -21.41
C ASP A 307 8.59 22.34 -22.21
N CYS A 308 8.05 22.58 -23.40
CA CYS A 308 7.60 21.56 -24.34
C CYS A 308 8.61 21.30 -25.47
N THR A 309 9.88 21.69 -25.29
CA THR A 309 10.93 21.57 -26.32
C THR A 309 11.04 20.11 -26.80
N ASP A 310 11.06 19.89 -28.12
CA ASP A 310 11.15 18.57 -28.77
C ASP A 310 10.07 17.54 -28.37
N ALA A 311 9.01 17.96 -27.67
CA ALA A 311 7.94 17.06 -27.27
C ALA A 311 6.98 16.75 -28.42
N ASP A 312 6.40 15.55 -28.43
CA ASP A 312 5.46 15.11 -29.46
C ASP A 312 4.01 15.18 -28.96
N PHE A 313 3.28 16.18 -29.45
CA PHE A 313 1.84 16.40 -29.24
C PHE A 313 1.01 16.04 -30.47
N SER A 314 1.50 15.14 -31.34
CA SER A 314 0.77 14.74 -32.54
C SER A 314 -0.62 14.20 -32.18
N HIS A 315 -1.65 14.67 -32.88
CA HIS A 315 -3.06 14.31 -32.63
C HIS A 315 -3.60 14.63 -31.23
N ALA A 316 -2.86 15.38 -30.42
CA ALA A 316 -3.35 15.81 -29.11
C ALA A 316 -4.52 16.79 -29.26
N ASN A 317 -5.46 16.75 -28.33
CA ASN A 317 -6.45 17.81 -28.16
C ASN A 317 -5.85 18.95 -27.35
N LEU A 318 -5.62 20.10 -27.98
CA LEU A 318 -5.06 21.31 -27.36
C LEU A 318 -6.14 22.40 -27.18
N HIS A 319 -7.41 22.00 -27.16
CA HIS A 319 -8.53 22.94 -27.01
C HIS A 319 -8.42 23.72 -25.70
N ALA A 320 -8.46 25.06 -25.79
CA ALA A 320 -8.47 25.96 -24.63
C ALA A 320 -7.28 25.78 -23.66
N VAL A 321 -6.13 25.29 -24.14
CA VAL A 321 -4.90 25.26 -23.36
C VAL A 321 -4.40 26.68 -23.06
N ASP A 322 -3.97 26.92 -21.82
CA ASP A 322 -3.20 28.12 -21.46
C ASP A 322 -1.71 27.86 -21.61
N ASP A 323 -1.14 28.20 -22.77
CA ASP A 323 0.28 28.01 -23.08
C ASP A 323 1.08 29.32 -23.08
N ARG A 324 0.65 30.32 -22.29
CA ARG A 324 1.37 31.60 -22.18
C ARG A 324 2.83 31.40 -21.78
N ALA A 325 3.73 31.91 -22.60
CA ALA A 325 5.18 31.78 -22.42
C ALA A 325 5.69 30.32 -22.35
N ALA A 326 4.92 29.34 -22.84
CA ALA A 326 5.40 27.98 -23.03
C ALA A 326 6.47 27.94 -24.14
N ARG A 327 7.48 27.09 -23.98
CA ARG A 327 8.53 26.87 -24.99
C ARG A 327 8.14 25.69 -25.87
N TRP A 328 8.02 25.94 -27.18
CA TRP A 328 7.57 24.95 -28.16
C TRP A 328 8.64 24.62 -29.21
N ASP A 329 9.90 25.02 -28.97
CA ASP A 329 11.00 24.81 -29.90
C ASP A 329 11.13 23.32 -30.27
N GLY A 330 11.07 22.98 -31.56
CA GLY A 330 11.16 21.59 -32.02
C GLY A 330 9.95 20.69 -31.70
N ALA A 331 8.94 21.19 -30.99
CA ALA A 331 7.77 20.39 -30.62
C ALA A 331 6.95 19.98 -31.86
N ARG A 332 6.52 18.72 -31.90
CA ARG A 332 5.69 18.19 -32.98
C ARG A 332 4.22 18.34 -32.63
N LYS A 333 3.45 19.03 -33.47
CA LYS A 333 1.99 19.22 -33.31
C LYS A 333 1.18 18.69 -34.49
N THR A 334 1.72 17.73 -35.24
CA THR A 334 1.07 17.21 -36.45
C THR A 334 -0.31 16.63 -36.13
N GLY A 335 -1.35 17.18 -36.77
CA GLY A 335 -2.73 16.74 -36.54
C GLY A 335 -3.28 17.07 -35.14
N ALA A 336 -2.58 17.86 -34.33
CA ALA A 336 -3.11 18.36 -33.07
C ALA A 336 -4.35 19.23 -33.32
N ARG A 337 -5.36 19.09 -32.46
CA ARG A 337 -6.61 19.86 -32.55
C ARG A 337 -6.45 21.15 -31.74
N PRO A 338 -6.45 22.34 -32.38
CA PRO A 338 -6.38 23.60 -31.65
C PRO A 338 -7.72 23.92 -30.97
N THR A 339 -7.79 25.06 -30.28
CA THR A 339 -9.04 25.60 -29.75
C THR A 339 -10.09 25.78 -30.85
N ASP A 340 -11.12 24.92 -30.83
CA ASP A 340 -12.39 25.15 -31.52
C ASP A 340 -13.07 26.44 -31.00
N PRO A 341 -13.22 27.49 -31.83
CA PRO A 341 -13.82 28.75 -31.40
C PRO A 341 -15.30 28.65 -31.06
N ALA A 342 -16.06 27.81 -31.75
CA ALA A 342 -17.49 27.65 -31.50
C ALA A 342 -17.73 26.92 -30.18
N LEU A 343 -16.95 25.87 -29.92
CA LEU A 343 -16.94 25.20 -28.63
C LEU A 343 -16.53 26.17 -27.51
N ALA A 344 -15.43 26.91 -27.70
CA ALA A 344 -14.96 27.86 -26.70
C ALA A 344 -15.96 29.00 -26.43
N GLN A 345 -16.72 29.43 -27.45
CA GLN A 345 -17.81 30.40 -27.27
C GLN A 345 -18.98 29.80 -26.49
N ALA A 346 -19.36 28.55 -26.79
CA ALA A 346 -20.42 27.84 -26.08
C ALA A 346 -20.05 27.62 -24.60
N GLU A 347 -18.81 27.26 -24.30
CA GLU A 347 -18.31 27.05 -22.93
C GLU A 347 -18.27 28.34 -22.09
N ARG A 348 -18.09 29.50 -22.71
CA ARG A 348 -18.07 30.82 -22.03
C ARG A 348 -19.45 31.44 -21.87
N TRP A 349 -20.49 30.82 -22.42
CA TRP A 349 -21.83 31.38 -22.40
C TRP A 349 -22.38 31.40 -20.97
N THR A 350 -22.80 32.58 -20.52
CA THR A 350 -23.55 32.78 -19.27
C THR A 350 -24.93 33.31 -19.60
N ALA A 351 -25.96 32.86 -18.88
CA ALA A 351 -27.31 33.41 -19.04
C ALA A 351 -27.31 34.93 -18.76
N PRO A 352 -28.03 35.76 -19.55
CA PRO A 352 -28.19 37.18 -19.23
C PRO A 352 -28.81 37.37 -17.84
N GLU A 353 -28.32 38.32 -17.05
CA GLU A 353 -28.94 38.72 -15.79
C GLU A 353 -30.40 39.16 -16.05
N ARG A 354 -31.34 38.66 -15.24
CA ARG A 354 -32.79 38.86 -15.40
C ARG A 354 -33.28 40.20 -14.87
#